data_AF-A0A8J6C7Q0-F1
#
_entry.id   AF-A0A8J6C7Q0-F1
#
_cell.length_a   1.000
_cell.length_b   1.000
_cell.length_c   1.000
_cell.angle_alpha   90.00
_cell.angle_beta   90.00
_cell.angle_gamma   90.00
#
_symmetry.space_group_name_H-M   'P 1'
#
loop_
_entity.id
_entity.type
_entity.pdbx_description
1 polymer ?
#
loop_
_entity_poly.entity_id
_entity_poly.type
_entity_poly.pdbx_seq_one_letter_code
_entity_poly.pdbx_strand_id
1 'polypeptide(L)'
;MNTSSHMSPVTRLESAASRLGCSVLDEDLALYLDNEDELKHLRQCFHIPKIKDLPTTDKSLVNEDDDCVYLCGNSLGLLPKNVKLYLDEELDKWAKMCVLISHDIYN
;
A
#
# COMPACT_ATOMS: atom_id res chain seq x y z
N MET A 1 30.42 -12.66 -17.22
CA MET A 1 29.84 -11.40 -16.73
C MET A 1 28.36 -11.44 -17.06
N ASN A 2 27.52 -11.68 -16.07
CA ASN A 2 26.08 -11.84 -16.29
C ASN A 2 25.47 -10.43 -16.30
N THR A 3 25.29 -9.86 -17.48
CA THR A 3 24.57 -8.59 -17.63
C THR A 3 23.10 -8.88 -17.35
N SER A 4 22.66 -8.67 -16.12
CA SER A 4 21.23 -8.51 -15.84
C SER A 4 20.77 -7.30 -16.65
N SER A 5 20.22 -7.56 -17.83
CA SER A 5 19.64 -6.55 -18.70
C SER A 5 18.36 -6.07 -18.04
N HIS A 6 18.49 -5.12 -17.12
CA HIS A 6 17.34 -4.45 -16.54
C HIS A 6 16.56 -3.78 -17.68
N MET A 7 15.41 -4.35 -18.03
CA MET A 7 14.48 -3.73 -18.97
C MET A 7 13.98 -2.41 -18.37
N SER A 8 13.97 -1.35 -19.17
CA SER A 8 13.38 -0.08 -18.75
C SER A 8 11.87 -0.25 -18.50
N PRO A 9 11.26 0.58 -17.63
CA PRO A 9 9.80 0.53 -17.40
C PRO A 9 8.99 0.67 -18.70
N VAL A 10 9.42 1.54 -19.62
CA VAL A 10 8.76 1.73 -20.92
C VAL A 10 8.78 0.42 -21.72
N THR A 11 9.96 -0.20 -21.85
CA THR A 11 10.08 -1.48 -22.56
C THR A 11 9.25 -2.58 -21.92
N ARG A 12 9.10 -2.58 -20.59
CA ARG A 12 8.24 -3.53 -19.86
C ARG A 12 6.76 -3.33 -20.19
N LEU A 13 6.30 -2.08 -20.20
CA LEU A 13 4.90 -1.73 -20.54
C LEU A 13 4.59 -2.09 -22.00
N GLU A 14 5.44 -1.70 -22.95
CA GLU A 14 5.27 -2.01 -24.37
C GLU A 14 5.25 -3.53 -24.62
N SER A 15 6.14 -4.28 -23.94
CA SER A 15 6.19 -5.74 -24.03
C SER A 15 4.93 -6.38 -23.47
N ALA A 16 4.42 -5.90 -22.34
CA ALA A 16 3.19 -6.40 -21.73
C ALA A 16 1.96 -6.10 -22.60
N ALA A 17 1.84 -4.86 -23.09
CA ALA A 17 0.77 -4.44 -23.99
C ALA A 17 0.76 -5.28 -25.29
N SER A 18 1.93 -5.51 -25.88
CA SER A 18 2.07 -6.34 -27.08
C SER A 18 1.65 -7.79 -26.84
N ARG A 19 1.92 -8.35 -25.65
CA ARG A 19 1.48 -9.71 -25.28
C ARG A 19 -0.04 -9.80 -25.11
N LEU A 20 -0.67 -8.75 -24.58
CA LEU A 20 -2.12 -8.67 -24.38
C LEU A 20 -2.88 -8.27 -25.65
N GLY A 21 -2.19 -7.74 -26.66
CA GLY A 21 -2.82 -7.23 -27.88
C GLY A 21 -3.58 -5.92 -27.67
N CYS A 22 -3.21 -5.13 -26.66
CA CYS A 22 -3.86 -3.87 -26.28
C CYS A 22 -2.90 -2.67 -26.43
N SER A 23 -3.44 -1.46 -26.30
CA SER A 23 -2.67 -0.22 -26.20
C SER A 23 -1.99 -0.12 -24.83
N VAL A 24 -0.89 0.62 -24.76
CA VAL A 24 -0.21 0.96 -23.48
C VAL A 24 -1.05 1.87 -22.58
N LEU A 25 -2.11 2.47 -23.11
CA LEU A 25 -3.02 3.36 -22.39
C LEU A 25 -4.32 2.67 -21.96
N ASP A 26 -4.51 1.39 -22.31
CA ASP A 26 -5.73 0.67 -21.98
C ASP A 26 -5.76 0.24 -20.49
N GLU A 27 -6.94 0.30 -19.89
CA GLU A 27 -7.18 -0.11 -18.50
C GLU A 27 -6.84 -1.60 -18.28
N ASP A 28 -7.10 -2.45 -19.27
CA ASP A 28 -6.80 -3.89 -19.20
C ASP A 28 -5.32 -4.17 -18.93
N LEU A 29 -4.42 -3.31 -19.43
CA LEU A 29 -2.99 -3.43 -19.13
C LEU A 29 -2.69 -3.14 -17.66
N ALA A 30 -3.31 -2.10 -17.09
CA ALA A 30 -3.14 -1.76 -15.69
C ALA A 30 -3.65 -2.89 -14.78
N LEU A 31 -4.84 -3.43 -15.07
CA LEU A 31 -5.42 -4.55 -14.35
C LEU A 31 -4.55 -5.81 -14.43
N TYR A 32 -3.96 -6.09 -15.59
CA TYR A 32 -3.01 -7.19 -15.74
C TYR A 32 -1.77 -6.98 -14.85
N LEU A 33 -1.17 -5.79 -14.86
CA LEU A 33 0.01 -5.48 -14.06
C LEU A 33 -0.27 -5.54 -12.55
N ASP A 34 -1.43 -5.07 -12.11
CA ASP A 34 -1.88 -5.19 -10.71
C ASP A 34 -2.06 -6.67 -10.30
N ASN A 35 -2.50 -7.52 -11.23
CA ASN A 35 -2.68 -8.94 -10.97
C ASN A 35 -1.35 -9.71 -10.86
N GLU A 36 -0.37 -9.32 -11.67
CA GLU A 36 0.98 -9.90 -11.68
C GLU A 36 1.90 -9.35 -10.57
N ASP A 37 1.48 -8.30 -9.84
CA ASP A 37 2.24 -7.79 -8.71
C ASP A 37 2.23 -8.76 -7.52
N GLU A 38 3.37 -9.40 -7.26
CA GLU A 38 3.60 -10.30 -6.13
C GLU A 38 3.33 -9.62 -4.78
N LEU A 39 3.48 -8.28 -4.71
CA LEU A 39 3.30 -7.48 -3.50
C LEU A 39 1.90 -6.93 -3.32
N LYS A 40 0.96 -7.18 -4.25
CA LYS A 40 -0.41 -6.61 -4.20
C LYS A 40 -1.15 -6.85 -2.90
N HIS A 41 -0.87 -7.98 -2.24
CA HIS A 41 -1.47 -8.36 -0.96
C HIS A 41 -1.11 -7.39 0.18
N LEU A 42 0.06 -6.73 0.11
CA LEU A 42 0.49 -5.75 1.11
C LEU A 42 -0.43 -4.52 1.17
N ARG A 43 -1.12 -4.18 0.08
CA ARG A 43 -2.12 -3.10 0.07
C ARG A 43 -3.18 -3.31 1.16
N GLN A 44 -3.55 -4.57 1.41
CA GLN A 44 -4.56 -4.92 2.42
C GLN A 44 -4.05 -4.75 3.87
N CYS A 45 -2.76 -4.55 4.08
CA CYS A 45 -2.16 -4.34 5.40
C CYS A 45 -2.29 -2.89 5.90
N PHE A 46 -2.81 -1.96 5.08
CA PHE A 46 -2.92 -0.54 5.41
C PHE A 46 -4.38 -0.07 5.46
N HIS A 47 -4.63 0.99 6.21
CA HIS A 47 -5.89 1.73 6.18
C HIS A 47 -5.84 2.78 5.06
N ILE A 48 -6.53 2.51 3.96
CA ILE A 48 -6.68 3.44 2.84
C ILE A 48 -7.95 4.28 3.08
N PRO A 49 -7.85 5.62 3.09
CA PRO A 49 -9.03 6.47 3.29
C PRO A 49 -10.06 6.29 2.18
N LYS A 50 -11.34 6.31 2.55
CA LYS A 50 -12.44 6.39 1.58
C LYS A 50 -12.64 7.83 1.11
N ILE A 51 -13.10 8.00 -0.11
CA ILE A 51 -13.31 9.33 -0.68
C ILE A 51 -14.30 10.15 0.15
N LYS A 52 -15.35 9.52 0.70
CA LYS A 52 -16.34 10.19 1.56
C LYS A 52 -15.78 10.84 2.83
N ASP A 53 -14.65 10.33 3.32
CA ASP A 53 -13.99 10.79 4.55
C ASP A 53 -13.00 11.93 4.28
N LEU A 54 -12.77 12.29 3.00
CA LEU A 54 -11.87 13.38 2.62
C LEU A 54 -12.57 14.74 2.70
N PRO A 55 -11.91 15.77 3.27
CA PRO A 55 -12.56 17.06 3.53
C PRO A 55 -12.76 17.95 2.30
N THR A 56 -12.00 17.75 1.22
CA THR A 56 -11.92 18.69 0.08
C THR A 56 -12.39 18.09 -1.24
N THR A 57 -13.13 16.99 -1.23
CA THR A 57 -13.60 16.32 -2.45
C THR A 57 -15.04 16.70 -2.79
N ASP A 58 -15.28 17.10 -4.04
CA ASP A 58 -16.63 17.28 -4.57
C ASP A 58 -17.29 15.90 -4.79
N LYS A 59 -18.21 15.55 -3.89
CA LYS A 59 -18.90 14.26 -3.88
C LYS A 59 -19.81 14.04 -5.09
N SER A 60 -20.14 15.08 -5.85
CA SER A 60 -20.95 14.95 -7.07
C SER A 60 -20.18 14.38 -8.27
N LEU A 61 -18.84 14.40 -8.22
CA LEU A 61 -17.95 13.99 -9.31
C LEU A 61 -17.31 12.62 -9.09
N VAL A 62 -17.57 11.98 -7.95
CA VAL A 62 -16.86 10.79 -7.49
C VAL A 62 -17.82 9.78 -6.87
N ASN A 63 -17.40 8.52 -6.83
CA ASN A 63 -18.05 7.51 -6.02
C ASN A 63 -17.50 7.58 -4.58
N GLU A 64 -18.38 7.83 -3.62
CA GLU A 64 -18.01 8.13 -2.24
C GLU A 64 -17.43 6.93 -1.46
N ASP A 65 -17.80 5.71 -1.83
CA ASP A 65 -17.34 4.49 -1.16
C ASP A 65 -16.01 3.93 -1.71
N ASP A 66 -15.49 4.53 -2.77
CA ASP A 66 -14.21 4.13 -3.34
C ASP A 66 -13.04 4.57 -2.45
N ASP A 67 -11.95 3.81 -2.55
CA ASP A 67 -10.67 4.19 -1.97
C ASP A 67 -10.16 5.46 -2.66
N CYS A 68 -9.52 6.36 -1.89
CA CYS A 68 -8.84 7.48 -2.50
C CYS A 68 -7.54 7.08 -3.19
N VAL A 69 -7.13 7.87 -4.18
CA VAL A 69 -5.81 7.74 -4.82
C VAL A 69 -4.79 8.51 -3.96
N TYR A 70 -4.17 7.82 -3.00
CA TYR A 70 -3.25 8.43 -2.04
C TYR A 70 -1.81 8.51 -2.55
N LEU A 71 -1.41 9.66 -3.08
CA LEU A 71 -0.05 9.91 -3.63
C LEU A 71 0.86 10.72 -2.70
N CYS A 72 0.49 10.89 -1.43
CA CYS A 72 1.24 11.67 -0.43
C CYS A 72 2.02 10.81 0.57
N GLY A 73 2.22 9.51 0.27
CA GLY A 73 2.87 8.54 1.16
C GLY A 73 4.32 8.86 1.52
N ASN A 74 4.98 9.73 0.75
CA ASN A 74 6.32 10.24 1.04
C ASN A 74 6.35 11.27 2.20
N SER A 75 5.23 11.92 2.48
CA SER A 75 5.11 12.89 3.56
C SER A 75 4.51 12.25 4.82
N LEU A 76 3.38 11.57 4.65
CA LEU A 76 2.71 10.84 5.73
C LEU A 76 2.36 9.45 5.22
N GLY A 77 2.97 8.42 5.82
CA GLY A 77 2.65 7.04 5.48
C GLY A 77 1.22 6.69 5.90
N LEU A 78 0.58 5.79 5.14
CA LEU A 78 -0.70 5.21 5.55
C LEU A 78 -0.51 4.40 6.85
N LEU A 79 -1.53 4.39 7.70
CA LEU A 79 -1.52 3.63 8.95
C LEU A 79 -1.56 2.12 8.67
N PRO A 80 -0.54 1.34 9.07
CA PRO A 80 -0.62 -0.11 9.04
C PRO A 80 -1.67 -0.62 10.04
N LYS A 81 -2.45 -1.64 9.66
CA LYS A 81 -3.55 -2.18 10.47
C LYS A 81 -3.09 -2.78 11.80
N ASN A 82 -1.84 -3.23 11.88
CA ASN A 82 -1.26 -3.83 13.08
C ASN A 82 -0.81 -2.80 14.14
N VAL A 83 -0.75 -1.50 13.82
CA VAL A 83 -0.28 -0.48 14.78
C VAL A 83 -1.12 -0.49 16.05
N LYS A 84 -2.45 -0.62 15.92
CA LYS A 84 -3.34 -0.65 17.09
C LYS A 84 -3.06 -1.86 17.98
N LEU A 85 -2.89 -3.05 17.39
CA LEU A 85 -2.58 -4.28 18.12
C LEU A 85 -1.30 -4.12 18.95
N TYR A 86 -0.21 -3.68 18.34
CA TYR A 86 1.06 -3.53 19.04
C TYR A 86 1.01 -2.43 20.11
N LEU A 87 0.30 -1.34 19.85
CA LEU A 87 0.12 -0.30 20.85
C LEU A 87 -0.65 -0.82 22.06
N ASP A 88 -1.74 -1.55 21.83
CA ASP A 88 -2.55 -2.16 22.89
C ASP A 88 -1.72 -3.18 23.69
N GLU A 89 -0.88 -4.00 23.05
CA GLU A 89 0.04 -4.93 23.72
C GLU A 89 1.03 -4.23 24.66
N GLU A 90 1.64 -3.12 24.22
CA GLU A 90 2.59 -2.37 25.04
C GLU A 90 1.89 -1.62 26.19
N LEU A 91 0.70 -1.07 25.95
CA LEU A 91 -0.12 -0.46 27.00
C LEU A 91 -0.55 -1.49 28.07
N ASP A 92 -0.93 -2.68 27.64
CA ASP A 92 -1.28 -3.79 28.53
C ASP A 92 -0.10 -4.25 29.39
N LYS A 93 1.09 -4.40 28.78
CA LYS A 93 2.33 -4.71 29.51
C LYS A 93 2.63 -3.64 30.54
N TRP A 94 2.53 -2.37 30.15
CA TRP A 94 2.77 -1.25 31.05
C TRP A 94 1.80 -1.27 32.24
N ALA A 95 0.51 -1.47 32.00
CA ALA A 95 -0.51 -1.54 33.05
C ALA A 95 -0.32 -2.72 34.01
N LYS A 96 0.09 -3.89 33.49
CA LYS A 96 0.27 -5.12 34.30
C LYS A 96 1.59 -5.16 35.06
N MET A 97 2.66 -4.66 34.45
CA MET A 97 4.03 -4.91 34.94
C MET A 97 4.75 -3.67 35.45
N CYS A 98 4.30 -2.45 35.10
CA CYS A 98 4.76 -1.10 35.48
C CYS A 98 6.29 -0.81 35.47
N VAL A 99 7.13 -1.68 36.03
CA VAL A 99 8.56 -1.53 36.33
C VAL A 99 9.44 -2.63 35.69
N LEU A 100 8.92 -3.83 35.35
CA LEU A 100 9.75 -4.91 34.78
C LEU A 100 10.11 -4.73 33.29
N ILE A 101 9.53 -3.75 32.59
CA ILE A 101 9.84 -3.46 31.17
C ILE A 101 11.32 -3.08 30.96
N SER A 102 12.04 -2.62 32.00
CA SER A 102 13.46 -2.29 31.86
C SER A 102 14.40 -3.51 31.83
N HIS A 103 13.92 -4.73 32.10
CA HIS A 103 14.80 -5.90 32.30
C HIS A 103 14.80 -6.91 31.14
N ASP A 104 13.84 -6.83 30.21
CA ASP A 104 13.74 -7.77 29.07
C ASP A 104 14.40 -7.25 27.77
N ILE A 105 15.08 -6.10 27.81
CA ILE A 105 15.90 -5.59 26.67
C ILE A 105 17.32 -6.19 26.67
N TYR A 106 17.69 -6.98 27.69
CA TYR A 106 18.98 -7.68 27.76
C TYR A 106 18.79 -9.18 28.04
N ASN A 107 18.40 -9.96 27.04
CA ASN A 107 18.78 -11.38 26.88
C ASN A 107 18.51 -11.86 25.45
#